data_AF-A0A1I7DVG0-F1
#
_entry.id   AF-A0A1I7DVG0-F1
#
_cell.length_a   1.000
_cell.length_b   1.000
_cell.length_c   1.000
_cell.angle_alpha   90.00
_cell.angle_beta   90.00
_cell.angle_gamma   90.00
#
_symmetry.space_group_name_H-M   'P 1'
#
loop_
_entity.id
_entity.type
_entity.pdbx_description
1 polymer ?
#
loop_
_entity_poly.entity_id
_entity_poly.type
_entity_poly.pdbx_seq_one_letter_code
_entity_poly.pdbx_strand_id
1 'polypeptide(L)'
;MKPIKRRKPEEEIRKPFKIRLPKWLCDETRKKAKAANGMPQSHYVEFVLVNAAHPDPSRMTAIDELKKINHDQARLGNLLNAVLTDPDLKSKFADIDELIGEIRDSQQTIKSKVLAL
;
A
#
# COMPACT_ATOMS: atom_id res chain seq x y z
N MET A 1 -9.18 -15.33 -52.85
CA MET A 1 -8.92 -14.92 -51.45
C MET A 1 -10.02 -15.49 -50.56
N LYS A 2 -9.69 -16.32 -49.56
CA LYS A 2 -10.69 -16.81 -48.58
C LYS A 2 -10.95 -15.68 -47.57
N PRO A 3 -12.21 -15.35 -47.25
CA PRO A 3 -12.49 -14.31 -46.26
C PRO A 3 -11.96 -14.74 -44.90
N ILE A 4 -11.13 -13.88 -44.30
CA ILE A 4 -10.65 -14.03 -42.93
C ILE A 4 -11.88 -13.91 -42.03
N LYS A 5 -12.35 -15.04 -41.49
CA LYS A 5 -13.36 -15.05 -40.44
C LYS A 5 -12.79 -14.30 -39.24
N ARG A 6 -13.25 -13.07 -39.01
CA ARG A 6 -12.98 -12.36 -37.76
C ARG A 6 -13.53 -13.23 -36.62
N ARG A 7 -12.67 -13.68 -35.70
CA ARG A 7 -13.11 -14.34 -34.48
C ARG A 7 -14.02 -13.37 -33.74
N LYS A 8 -15.17 -13.85 -33.28
CA LYS A 8 -16.03 -13.09 -32.35
C LYS A 8 -15.17 -12.68 -31.15
N PRO A 9 -15.37 -11.47 -30.57
CA PRO A 9 -14.63 -11.03 -29.40
C PRO A 9 -14.74 -12.15 -28.37
N GLU A 10 -13.58 -12.58 -27.90
CA GLU A 10 -13.41 -13.84 -27.22
C GLU A 10 -14.46 -14.02 -26.11
N GLU A 11 -15.27 -15.07 -26.24
CA GLU A 11 -15.58 -15.89 -25.08
C GLU A 11 -14.21 -16.26 -24.49
N GLU A 12 -13.66 -15.41 -23.62
CA GLU A 12 -12.56 -15.78 -22.76
C GLU A 12 -13.04 -17.06 -22.08
N ILE A 13 -12.51 -18.19 -22.54
CA ILE A 13 -12.94 -19.51 -22.12
C ILE A 13 -12.71 -19.53 -20.61
N ARG A 14 -13.78 -19.35 -19.84
CA ARG A 14 -13.77 -19.47 -18.38
C ARG A 14 -13.40 -20.91 -18.06
N LYS A 15 -12.10 -21.19 -17.96
CA LYS A 15 -11.60 -22.53 -17.65
C LYS A 15 -11.85 -22.77 -16.16
N PRO A 16 -12.62 -23.80 -15.80
CA PRO A 16 -12.78 -24.13 -14.40
C PRO A 16 -11.43 -24.56 -13.83
N PHE A 17 -11.06 -24.00 -12.68
CA PHE A 17 -9.88 -24.39 -11.93
C PHE A 17 -10.27 -24.67 -10.49
N LYS A 18 -9.58 -25.62 -9.86
CA LYS A 18 -9.84 -26.03 -8.48
C LYS A 18 -8.80 -25.38 -7.57
N ILE A 19 -9.25 -24.63 -6.58
CA ILE A 19 -8.40 -24.08 -5.52
C ILE A 19 -8.76 -24.80 -4.22
N ARG A 20 -7.75 -25.18 -3.43
CA ARG A 20 -7.96 -25.62 -2.05
C ARG A 20 -7.81 -24.42 -1.14
N LEU A 21 -8.87 -24.10 -0.39
CA LEU A 21 -8.87 -23.04 0.60
C LEU A 21 -9.09 -23.62 1.99
N PRO A 22 -8.58 -22.98 3.05
CA PRO A 22 -8.91 -23.34 4.42
C PRO A 22 -10.43 -23.32 4.68
N LYS A 23 -10.90 -24.20 5.56
CA LYS A 23 -12.34 -24.35 5.86
C LYS A 23 -13.01 -23.04 6.29
N TRP A 24 -12.34 -22.27 7.14
CA TRP A 24 -12.85 -20.98 7.62
C TRP A 24 -13.12 -19.99 6.49
N LEU A 25 -12.22 -19.94 5.49
CA LEU A 25 -12.34 -19.04 4.36
C LEU A 25 -13.45 -19.50 3.40
N CYS A 26 -13.60 -20.81 3.20
CA CYS A 26 -14.74 -21.37 2.47
C CYS A 26 -16.09 -20.98 3.09
N ASP A 27 -16.20 -21.08 4.42
CA ASP A 27 -17.42 -20.75 5.16
C ASP A 27 -17.70 -19.23 5.11
N GLU A 28 -16.68 -18.40 5.25
CA GLU A 28 -16.79 -16.95 5.14
C GLU A 28 -17.21 -16.51 3.73
N THR A 29 -16.57 -17.05 2.70
CA THR A 29 -16.90 -16.76 1.29
C THR A 29 -18.34 -17.17 0.98
N ARG A 30 -18.80 -18.32 1.50
CA ARG A 30 -20.19 -18.77 1.34
C ARG A 30 -21.18 -17.84 2.01
N LYS A 31 -20.88 -17.33 3.21
CA LYS A 31 -21.73 -16.34 3.91
C LYS A 31 -21.83 -15.05 3.11
N LYS A 32 -20.69 -14.52 2.65
CA LYS A 32 -20.65 -13.27 1.87
C LYS A 32 -21.34 -13.41 0.50
N ALA A 33 -21.17 -14.54 -0.19
CA ALA A 33 -21.87 -14.83 -1.44
C ALA A 33 -23.40 -14.88 -1.27
N LYS A 34 -23.89 -15.47 -0.17
CA LYS A 34 -25.32 -15.45 0.17
C LYS A 34 -25.84 -14.04 0.44
N ALA A 35 -25.07 -13.22 1.15
CA ALA A 35 -25.43 -11.83 1.44
C ALA A 35 -25.40 -10.94 0.19
N ALA A 36 -24.51 -11.22 -0.75
CA ALA A 36 -24.40 -10.51 -2.03
C ALA A 36 -25.37 -11.11 -3.06
N ASN A 37 -26.67 -10.86 -2.90
CA ASN A 37 -27.74 -11.25 -3.84
C ASN A 37 -27.89 -12.77 -4.07
N GLY A 38 -27.45 -13.62 -3.13
CA GLY A 38 -27.63 -15.07 -3.25
C GLY A 38 -26.84 -15.72 -4.39
N MET A 39 -25.73 -15.11 -4.83
CA MET A 39 -24.95 -15.60 -5.96
C MET A 39 -24.17 -16.89 -5.62
N PRO A 40 -23.87 -17.75 -6.62
CA PRO A 40 -22.97 -18.88 -6.45
C PRO A 40 -21.59 -18.44 -5.96
N GLN A 41 -20.94 -19.25 -5.11
CA GLN A 41 -19.63 -18.94 -4.54
C GLN A 41 -18.56 -18.65 -5.60
N SER A 42 -18.60 -19.35 -6.75
CA SER A 42 -17.69 -19.11 -7.88
C SER A 42 -17.87 -17.71 -8.49
N HIS A 43 -19.11 -17.26 -8.67
CA HIS A 43 -19.41 -15.93 -9.20
C HIS A 43 -19.06 -14.85 -8.19
N TYR A 44 -19.22 -15.11 -6.89
CA TYR A 44 -18.76 -14.18 -5.86
C TYR A 44 -17.23 -14.03 -5.88
N VAL A 45 -16.50 -15.14 -5.99
CA VAL A 45 -15.03 -15.08 -6.08
C VAL A 45 -14.60 -14.37 -7.35
N GLU A 46 -15.23 -14.63 -8.49
CA GLU A 46 -14.98 -13.91 -9.74
C GLU A 46 -15.30 -12.41 -9.60
N PHE A 47 -16.45 -12.07 -9.03
CA PHE A 47 -16.85 -10.69 -8.78
C PHE A 47 -15.83 -9.98 -7.89
N VAL A 48 -15.37 -10.62 -6.81
CA VAL A 48 -14.30 -10.08 -5.96
C VAL A 48 -12.99 -9.98 -6.73
N LEU A 49 -12.60 -10.96 -7.54
CA LEU A 49 -11.34 -10.87 -8.31
C LEU A 49 -11.37 -9.75 -9.36
N VAL A 50 -12.52 -9.51 -9.98
CA VAL A 50 -12.69 -8.48 -11.03
C VAL A 50 -12.93 -7.09 -10.44
N ASN A 51 -13.63 -7.00 -9.30
CA ASN A 51 -14.06 -5.72 -8.71
C ASN A 51 -13.35 -5.36 -7.41
N ALA A 52 -12.57 -6.26 -6.79
CA ALA A 52 -11.69 -5.85 -5.72
C ALA A 52 -10.66 -4.91 -6.32
N ALA A 53 -10.58 -3.71 -5.77
CA ALA A 53 -9.41 -2.87 -5.93
C ALA A 53 -8.22 -3.69 -5.42
N HIS A 54 -7.45 -4.27 -6.34
CA HIS A 54 -6.13 -4.76 -5.98
C HIS A 54 -5.42 -3.58 -5.30
N PRO A 55 -4.81 -3.76 -4.11
CA PRO A 55 -4.05 -2.69 -3.51
C PRO A 55 -3.04 -2.22 -4.54
N ASP A 56 -3.18 -0.97 -4.96
CA ASP A 56 -2.40 -0.39 -6.04
C ASP A 56 -0.91 -0.56 -5.68
N PRO A 57 -0.12 -1.31 -6.47
CA PRO A 57 1.29 -1.56 -6.17
C PRO A 57 2.09 -0.27 -6.01
N SER A 58 1.66 0.82 -6.67
CA SER A 58 2.29 2.14 -6.55
C SER A 58 2.13 2.75 -5.15
N ARG A 59 1.07 2.40 -4.42
CA ARG A 59 0.88 2.81 -3.02
C ARG A 59 1.86 2.10 -2.10
N MET A 60 2.16 0.82 -2.36
CA MET A 60 3.18 0.09 -1.59
C MET A 60 4.58 0.68 -1.82
N THR A 61 4.94 0.99 -3.07
CA THR A 61 6.24 1.62 -3.36
C THR A 61 6.35 3.01 -2.74
N ALA A 62 5.28 3.81 -2.78
CA ALA A 62 5.25 5.12 -2.12
C ALA A 62 5.43 5.01 -0.59
N ILE A 63 4.83 4.01 0.05
CA ILE A 63 5.02 3.77 1.49
C ILE A 63 6.48 3.40 1.79
N ASP A 64 7.12 2.58 0.96
CA ASP A 64 8.52 2.19 1.17
C ASP A 64 9.49 3.36 0.93
N GLU A 65 9.21 4.26 -0.01
CA GLU A 65 9.95 5.51 -0.20
C GLU A 65 9.78 6.46 1.00
N LEU A 66 8.56 6.60 1.52
CA LEU A 66 8.30 7.40 2.72
C LEU A 66 9.02 6.86 3.96
N LYS A 67 9.12 5.53 4.10
CA LYS A 67 9.92 4.91 5.17
C LYS A 67 11.40 5.28 5.07
N LYS A 68 11.97 5.29 3.86
CA LYS A 68 13.37 5.68 3.64
C LYS A 68 13.60 7.14 4.02
N ILE A 69 12.74 8.05 3.55
CA ILE A 69 12.81 9.48 3.89
C ILE A 69 12.74 9.68 5.41
N ASN A 70 11.83 8.99 6.09
CA ASN A 70 11.69 9.09 7.54
C ASN A 70 12.94 8.57 8.28
N HIS A 71 13.55 7.48 7.81
CA HIS A 71 14.78 6.96 8.36
C HIS A 71 15.95 7.94 8.18
N ASP A 72 16.08 8.55 7.01
CA ASP A 72 17.11 9.54 6.72
C ASP A 72 16.93 10.80 7.57
N GLN A 73 15.67 11.25 7.78
CA GLN A 73 15.35 12.33 8.71
C GLN A 73 15.74 12.00 10.15
N ALA A 74 15.51 10.77 10.62
CA ALA A 74 15.92 10.35 11.96
C ALA A 74 17.45 10.36 12.11
N ARG A 75 18.17 9.90 11.08
CA ARG A 75 19.63 9.98 11.05
C ARG A 75 20.13 11.41 11.06
N LEU A 76 19.52 12.31 10.29
CA LEU A 76 19.85 13.75 10.29
C LEU A 76 19.61 14.37 11.67
N GLY A 77 18.46 14.10 12.29
CA GLY A 77 18.17 14.56 13.65
C GLY A 77 19.20 14.08 14.68
N ASN A 78 19.67 12.83 14.58
CA ASN A 78 20.72 12.31 15.46
C ASN A 78 22.07 13.02 15.26
N LEU A 79 22.44 13.31 14.01
CA LEU A 79 23.66 14.07 13.71
C LEU A 79 23.58 15.50 14.25
N LEU A 80 22.43 16.17 14.07
CA LEU A 80 22.21 17.52 14.58
C LEU A 80 22.21 17.57 16.11
N ASN A 81 21.60 16.57 16.77
CA ASN A 81 21.70 16.43 18.23
C ASN A 81 23.15 16.28 18.71
N ALA A 82 23.98 15.52 17.99
CA ALA A 82 25.40 15.38 18.33
C ALA A 82 26.16 16.72 18.23
N VAL A 83 25.78 17.59 17.27
CA VAL A 83 26.33 18.95 17.14
C VAL A 83 25.87 19.84 18.31
N LEU A 84 24.63 19.72 18.78
CA LEU A 84 24.14 20.46 19.94
C LEU A 84 24.76 20.01 21.28
N THR A 85 25.26 18.78 21.36
CA THR A 85 26.00 18.31 22.54
C THR A 85 27.42 18.83 22.62
N ASP A 86 27.95 19.42 21.55
CA ASP A 86 29.26 20.08 21.52
C ASP A 86 29.09 21.60 21.79
N PRO A 87 29.58 22.13 22.93
CA PRO A 87 29.46 23.55 23.28
C PRO A 87 30.10 24.51 22.27
N ASP A 88 31.20 24.09 21.61
CA ASP A 88 31.95 24.91 20.66
C ASP A 88 31.23 25.03 19.31
N LEU A 89 30.41 24.02 18.96
CA LEU A 89 29.61 24.03 17.75
C LEU A 89 28.22 24.62 18.00
N LYS A 90 27.60 24.34 19.15
CA LYS A 90 26.28 24.87 19.51
C LYS A 90 26.22 26.39 19.42
N SER A 91 27.26 27.09 19.88
CA SER A 91 27.32 28.56 19.84
C SER A 91 27.48 29.15 18.43
N LYS A 92 27.90 28.33 17.45
CA LYS A 92 28.12 28.75 16.05
C LYS A 92 26.89 28.55 15.17
N PHE A 93 25.94 27.72 15.62
CA PHE A 93 24.78 27.34 14.82
C PHE A 93 23.51 27.52 15.65
N ALA A 94 23.02 28.77 15.70
CA ALA A 94 21.81 29.15 16.42
C ALA A 94 20.53 28.48 15.86
N ASP A 95 20.55 28.10 14.58
CA ASP A 95 19.37 27.63 13.85
C ASP A 95 19.16 26.10 13.93
N ILE A 96 20.07 25.36 14.60
CA ILE A 96 19.98 23.89 14.67
C ILE A 96 18.75 23.43 15.46
N ASP A 97 18.37 24.16 16.52
CA ASP A 97 17.19 23.82 17.32
C ASP A 97 15.90 23.96 16.47
N GLU A 98 15.82 24.97 15.61
CA GLU A 98 14.72 25.17 14.67
C GLU A 98 14.68 24.04 13.62
N LEU A 99 15.83 23.70 13.03
CA LEU A 99 15.96 22.63 12.04
C LEU A 99 15.55 21.24 12.59
N ILE A 100 15.86 20.95 13.86
CA ILE A 100 15.40 19.73 14.55
C ILE A 100 13.87 19.75 14.73
N GLY A 101 13.29 20.91 15.02
CA GLY A 101 11.85 21.12 15.06
C GLY A 101 11.18 20.79 13.73
N GLU A 102 11.67 21.37 12.63
CA GLU A 102 11.16 21.11 11.28
C GLU A 102 11.24 19.64 10.86
N ILE A 103 12.33 18.95 11.24
CA ILE A 103 12.49 17.52 11.01
C ILE A 103 11.39 16.73 11.74
N ARG A 104 11.13 17.04 13.01
CA ARG A 104 10.08 16.36 13.80
C ARG A 104 8.69 16.59 13.23
N ASP A 105 8.38 17.83 12.83
CA ASP A 105 7.08 18.18 12.25
C ASP A 105 6.85 17.49 10.89
N SER A 106 7.90 17.41 10.08
CA SER A 106 7.88 16.67 8.82
C SER A 106 7.66 15.17 9.03
N GLN A 107 8.33 14.56 10.01
CA GLN A 107 8.13 13.14 10.36
C GLN A 107 6.70 12.87 10.84
N GLN A 108 6.14 13.77 11.64
CA GLN A 108 4.76 13.66 12.12
C GLN A 108 3.75 13.78 10.97
N THR A 109 4.02 14.66 10.01
CA THR A 109 3.20 14.84 8.80
C THR A 109 3.26 13.62 7.88
N ILE A 110 4.44 13.00 7.72
CA ILE A 110 4.58 11.76 6.95
C ILE A 110 3.78 10.63 7.61
N LYS A 111 3.91 10.49 8.94
CA LYS A 111 3.21 9.44 9.70
C LYS A 111 1.68 9.57 9.61
N SER A 112 1.14 10.79 9.71
CA SER A 112 -0.30 11.01 9.62
C SER A 112 -0.85 10.69 8.23
N LYS A 113 -0.11 11.04 7.16
CA LYS A 113 -0.49 10.71 5.78
C LYS A 113 -0.45 9.20 5.49
N VAL A 114 0.51 8.48 6.04
CA VAL A 114 0.60 7.00 5.88
C VAL A 114 -0.55 6.29 6.61
N LEU A 115 -0.98 6.78 7.77
CA LEU A 115 -2.10 6.18 8.52
C LEU A 115 -3.49 6.45 7.89
N ALA A 116 -3.60 7.44 7.01
CA ALA A 116 -4.83 7.80 6.33
C ALA A 116 -5.07 7.04 5.01
N LEU A 117 -4.09 6.23 4.56
CA LEU A 117 -4.12 5.40 3.35
C LEU A 117 -4.65 3.98 3.65
#